data_AF-A0A384JZD8-F1
#
_entry.id   AF-A0A384JZD8-F1
#
_cell.length_a   1.000
_cell.length_b   1.000
_cell.length_c   1.000
_cell.angle_alpha   90.00
_cell.angle_beta   90.00
_cell.angle_gamma   90.00
#
_symmetry.space_group_name_H-M   'P 1'
#
loop_
_entity.id
_entity.type
_entity.pdbx_description
1 polymer ?
#
loop_
_entity_poly.entity_id
_entity_poly.type
_entity_poly.pdbx_seq_one_letter_code
_entity_poly.pdbx_strand_id
1 'polypeptide(L)'
;MANKNAYCTERGDLQGVQFSKDLVLTNTYTRFLECGILSDGRVDPDWGKEWLVSIGAIARASDTEVYNKQLIKSVNHLDIRLIWPHSDVLFFYTHYPVYCGMIGLRLLTSHDEARLAHCDFHLVIIFMAHLYQECVRTSFFQKVWPAMETMIQLHRKDIFDGNVPKSADEAYEKFSKQFFLSKVSSQEYARAKPPGEMTMPELSRKAFSQAIRPFLEHQATFNEATNSLQNLVQNLPSAAMMKDTNRRVKRQLTSLQFLHVLEGFLPEEISKLQFDYIALTLACYPLLEKIRLAIDPTGKQNPKRTLPGGREPAFLFMTLDILSKGRTGGENPLLRIVAGVLEKFLEDEEILKT
;
A
#
# COMPACT_ATOMS: atom_id res chain seq x y z
N MET A 1 22.46 -41.05 3.89
CA MET A 1 21.28 -41.83 4.31
C MET A 1 20.59 -41.06 5.42
N ALA A 2 19.30 -40.80 5.20
CA ALA A 2 18.47 -39.90 5.98
C ALA A 2 18.29 -40.34 7.43
N ASN A 3 18.11 -39.38 8.35
CA ASN A 3 17.16 -39.59 9.42
C ASN A 3 16.24 -38.38 9.57
N LYS A 4 14.95 -38.69 9.55
CA LYS A 4 13.81 -37.77 9.51
C LYS A 4 13.67 -37.08 10.86
N ASN A 5 13.80 -35.75 10.91
CA ASN A 5 13.22 -34.96 11.99
C ASN A 5 11.70 -34.96 11.80
N ALA A 6 11.04 -35.94 12.42
CA ALA A 6 9.61 -35.90 12.63
C ALA A 6 9.33 -34.73 13.58
N TYR A 7 8.71 -33.68 13.06
CA TYR A 7 8.06 -32.67 13.88
C TYR A 7 6.93 -33.37 14.64
N CYS A 8 7.15 -33.67 15.92
CA CYS A 8 6.07 -33.95 16.85
C CYS A 8 5.26 -32.66 16.99
N THR A 9 4.15 -32.54 16.24
CA THR A 9 3.03 -31.72 16.65
C THR A 9 2.41 -32.37 17.87
N GLU A 10 2.94 -32.07 19.05
CA GLU A 10 2.15 -32.24 20.27
C GLU A 10 0.90 -31.37 20.11
N ARG A 11 -0.23 -32.02 19.84
CA ARG A 11 -1.55 -31.42 20.08
C ARG A 11 -1.59 -31.10 21.56
N GLY A 12 -1.28 -29.86 21.91
CA GLY A 12 -1.59 -29.30 23.20
C GLY A 12 -3.10 -29.18 23.35
N ASP A 13 -3.77 -30.29 23.68
CA ASP A 13 -5.09 -30.24 24.29
C ASP A 13 -4.90 -29.70 25.71
N LEU A 14 -4.95 -28.37 25.86
CA LEU A 14 -5.14 -27.73 27.16
C LEU A 14 -6.55 -28.07 27.66
N GLN A 15 -6.73 -29.29 28.19
CA GLN A 15 -7.96 -29.69 28.86
C GLN A 15 -8.24 -28.72 30.01
N GLY A 16 -9.39 -28.05 29.94
CA GLY A 16 -9.90 -27.17 31.01
C GLY A 16 -9.88 -25.68 30.72
N VAL A 17 -9.21 -25.21 29.65
CA VAL A 17 -9.22 -23.79 29.28
C VAL A 17 -10.27 -23.54 28.20
N GLN A 18 -11.53 -23.34 28.60
CA GLN A 18 -12.48 -22.65 27.72
C GLN A 18 -12.09 -21.18 27.68
N PHE A 19 -11.38 -20.76 26.64
CA PHE A 19 -11.28 -19.34 26.34
C PHE A 19 -12.71 -18.80 26.18
N SER A 20 -13.05 -17.79 26.99
CA SER A 20 -14.33 -17.10 26.87
C SER A 20 -14.53 -16.68 25.41
N LYS A 21 -15.73 -16.91 24.86
CA LYS A 21 -16.10 -16.35 23.55
C LYS A 21 -16.03 -14.82 23.53
N ASP A 22 -15.99 -14.22 24.72
CA ASP A 22 -15.84 -12.79 24.98
C ASP A 22 -14.42 -12.41 25.41
N LEU A 23 -13.40 -13.25 25.13
CA LEU A 23 -12.01 -12.82 25.23
C LEU A 23 -11.76 -11.80 24.10
N VAL A 24 -12.29 -10.59 24.31
CA VAL A 24 -11.89 -9.41 23.58
C VAL A 24 -10.40 -9.29 23.88
N LEU A 25 -9.56 -9.64 22.91
CA LEU A 25 -8.19 -9.18 22.84
C LEU A 25 -8.29 -7.65 22.73
N THR A 26 -8.53 -7.00 23.88
CA THR A 26 -8.56 -5.56 23.96
C THR A 26 -7.18 -5.06 23.59
N ASN A 27 -7.18 -3.87 23.00
CA ASN A 27 -6.10 -3.11 22.37
C ASN A 27 -4.87 -2.81 23.27
N THR A 28 -4.61 -3.61 24.31
CA THR A 28 -3.61 -3.34 25.34
C THR A 28 -2.23 -3.87 25.00
N TYR A 29 -2.09 -4.91 24.18
CA TYR A 29 -0.76 -5.44 23.80
C TYR A 29 0.01 -4.54 22.83
N THR A 30 -0.69 -3.66 22.09
CA THR A 30 -0.10 -2.76 21.09
C THR A 30 0.21 -1.37 21.63
N ARG A 31 -0.47 -0.97 22.72
CA ARG A 31 -0.19 0.25 23.51
C ARG A 31 0.77 0.01 24.68
N PHE A 32 1.22 -1.23 24.84
CA PHE A 32 1.94 -1.77 25.99
C PHE A 32 3.23 -1.02 26.35
N LEU A 33 3.87 -0.41 25.35
CA LEU A 33 5.15 0.29 25.51
C LEU A 33 4.99 1.79 25.77
N GLU A 34 3.98 2.44 25.17
CA GLU A 34 3.76 3.89 25.36
C GLU A 34 3.28 4.23 26.78
N CYS A 35 2.69 3.27 27.49
CA CYS A 35 2.19 3.48 28.86
C CYS A 35 3.18 3.03 29.95
N GLY A 36 4.27 2.33 29.60
CA GLY A 36 5.13 1.68 30.60
C GLY A 36 6.56 2.17 30.65
N ILE A 37 7.00 2.96 29.67
CA ILE A 37 8.36 3.49 29.60
C ILE A 37 8.30 5.01 29.62
N LEU A 38 8.92 5.61 30.64
CA LEU A 38 9.05 7.05 30.79
C LEU A 38 9.95 7.62 29.69
N SER A 39 9.88 8.93 29.45
CA SER A 39 10.72 9.62 28.45
C SER A 39 12.23 9.50 28.69
N ASP A 40 12.64 9.11 29.90
CA ASP A 40 14.03 8.83 30.28
C ASP A 40 14.45 7.37 30.08
N GLY A 41 13.57 6.53 29.52
CA GLY A 41 13.82 5.12 29.23
C GLY A 41 13.61 4.17 30.42
N ARG A 42 13.20 4.66 31.59
CA ARG A 42 12.88 3.81 32.74
C ARG A 42 11.46 3.27 32.66
N VAL A 43 11.27 2.06 33.18
CA VAL A 43 9.93 1.50 33.37
C VAL A 43 9.20 2.29 34.46
N ASP A 44 7.96 2.67 34.20
CA ASP A 44 7.10 3.28 35.21
C ASP A 44 6.94 2.33 36.41
N PRO A 45 7.29 2.75 37.65
CA PRO A 45 7.14 1.92 38.85
C PRO A 45 5.70 1.43 39.08
N ASP A 46 4.70 2.16 38.61
CA ASP A 46 3.28 1.83 38.71
C ASP A 46 2.75 1.09 37.46
N TRP A 47 3.60 0.80 36.47
CA TRP A 47 3.23 0.17 35.19
C TRP A 47 2.28 -1.03 35.36
N GLY A 48 2.61 -1.96 36.26
CA GLY A 48 1.81 -3.17 36.45
C GLY A 48 0.42 -2.87 36.99
N LYS A 49 0.32 -1.85 37.86
CA LYS A 49 -0.94 -1.39 38.44
C LYS A 49 -1.78 -0.65 37.40
N GLU A 50 -1.17 0.24 36.62
CA GLU A 50 -1.84 0.93 35.53
C GLU A 50 -2.35 -0.04 34.46
N TRP A 51 -1.56 -1.06 34.13
CA TRP A 51 -1.95 -2.11 33.20
C TRP A 51 -3.17 -2.88 33.71
N LEU A 52 -3.13 -3.37 34.95
CA LEU A 52 -4.26 -4.08 35.57
C LEU A 52 -5.51 -3.21 35.65
N VAL A 53 -5.36 -1.90 35.90
CA VAL A 53 -6.46 -0.94 35.83
C VAL A 53 -7.00 -0.81 34.40
N SER A 54 -6.13 -0.73 33.39
CA SER A 54 -6.53 -0.55 31.99
C SER A 54 -7.33 -1.73 31.42
N ILE A 55 -7.07 -2.95 31.89
CA ILE A 55 -7.82 -4.15 31.52
C ILE A 55 -9.02 -4.41 32.45
N GLY A 56 -9.28 -3.54 33.43
CA GLY A 56 -10.35 -3.69 34.41
C GLY A 56 -10.14 -4.85 35.39
N ALA A 57 -8.89 -5.29 35.58
CA ALA A 57 -8.51 -6.29 36.56
C ALA A 57 -8.34 -5.71 37.98
N ILE A 58 -8.20 -4.38 38.11
CA ILE A 58 -8.22 -3.64 39.38
C ILE A 58 -9.03 -2.34 39.17
N ALA A 59 -9.78 -1.90 40.20
CA ALA A 59 -10.54 -0.67 40.15
C ALA A 59 -9.65 0.59 40.23
N ARG A 60 -10.01 1.67 39.52
CA ARG A 60 -9.45 3.00 39.80
C ARG A 60 -9.96 3.48 41.15
N ALA A 61 -9.12 4.16 41.92
CA ALA A 61 -9.47 4.70 43.23
C ALA A 61 -10.67 5.66 43.23
N SER A 62 -11.05 6.20 42.05
CA SER A 62 -12.15 7.14 41.86
C SER A 62 -13.44 6.52 41.28
N ASP A 63 -13.40 5.29 40.76
CA ASP A 63 -14.54 4.72 40.03
C ASP A 63 -15.30 3.70 40.89
N THR A 64 -16.52 4.08 41.27
CA THR A 64 -17.49 3.21 41.95
C THR A 64 -18.22 2.29 40.96
N GLU A 65 -17.56 1.86 39.88
CA GLU A 65 -18.20 1.05 38.86
C GLU A 65 -18.03 -0.45 39.11
N VAL A 66 -19.19 -1.11 39.17
CA VAL A 66 -19.43 -2.54 39.45
C VAL A 66 -18.93 -3.45 38.31
N TYR A 67 -18.39 -2.88 37.24
CA TYR A 67 -17.92 -3.63 36.07
C TYR A 67 -16.70 -4.49 36.44
N ASN A 68 -16.75 -5.76 36.05
CA ASN A 68 -15.66 -6.73 36.11
C ASN A 68 -15.29 -7.37 37.47
N LYS A 69 -16.20 -7.39 38.47
CA LYS A 69 -16.00 -8.20 39.70
C LYS A 69 -15.63 -9.67 39.43
N GLN A 70 -16.13 -10.25 38.34
CA GLN A 70 -15.76 -11.61 37.91
C GLN A 70 -14.31 -11.68 37.41
N LEU A 71 -13.86 -10.73 36.59
CA LEU A 71 -12.46 -10.68 36.12
C LEU A 71 -11.50 -10.46 37.29
N ILE A 72 -11.81 -9.53 38.21
CA ILE A 72 -11.03 -9.27 39.42
C ILE A 72 -10.90 -10.56 40.26
N LYS A 73 -12.00 -11.29 40.46
CA LYS A 73 -11.98 -12.58 41.16
C LYS A 73 -11.14 -13.63 40.43
N SER A 74 -11.24 -13.72 39.11
CA SER A 74 -10.46 -14.67 38.31
C SER A 74 -8.97 -14.35 38.34
N VAL A 75 -8.57 -13.09 38.21
CA VAL A 75 -7.16 -12.66 38.29
C VAL A 75 -6.57 -12.98 39.66
N ASN A 76 -7.31 -12.69 40.74
CA ASN A 76 -6.89 -13.03 42.10
C ASN A 76 -6.81 -14.54 42.33
N HIS A 77 -7.73 -15.32 41.75
CA HIS A 77 -7.72 -16.78 41.87
C HIS A 77 -6.55 -17.42 41.11
N LEU A 78 -6.19 -16.86 39.94
CA LEU A 78 -5.13 -17.36 39.08
C LEU A 78 -3.72 -16.97 39.56
N ASP A 79 -3.58 -16.17 40.64
CA ASP A 79 -2.31 -15.60 41.14
C ASP A 79 -1.44 -15.05 39.99
N ILE A 80 -2.04 -14.26 39.09
CA ILE A 80 -1.35 -13.78 37.91
C ILE A 80 -0.22 -12.84 38.33
N ARG A 81 1.02 -13.28 38.12
CA ARG A 81 2.21 -12.44 38.29
C ARG A 81 2.57 -11.81 36.97
N LEU A 82 2.59 -10.49 36.92
CA LEU A 82 3.07 -9.78 35.75
C LEU A 82 4.57 -10.01 35.60
N ILE A 83 4.97 -10.41 34.40
CA ILE A 83 6.37 -10.38 34.01
C ILE A 83 6.72 -8.92 33.81
N TRP A 84 7.66 -8.42 34.62
CA TRP A 84 8.12 -7.05 34.49
C TRP A 84 8.73 -6.83 33.11
N PRO A 85 8.41 -5.72 32.43
CA PRO A 85 9.11 -5.33 31.22
C PRO A 85 10.61 -5.23 31.50
N HIS A 86 11.42 -5.69 30.55
CA HIS A 86 12.87 -5.60 30.68
C HIS A 86 13.27 -4.12 30.78
N SER A 87 14.22 -3.79 31.66
CA SER A 87 14.63 -2.39 31.89
C SER A 87 15.37 -1.76 30.72
N ASP A 88 16.01 -2.58 29.89
CA ASP A 88 16.60 -2.13 28.63
C ASP A 88 15.51 -1.96 27.56
N VAL A 89 15.31 -0.72 27.13
CA VAL A 89 14.38 -0.34 26.05
C VAL A 89 14.73 -1.08 24.74
N LEU A 90 16.02 -1.36 24.49
CA LEU A 90 16.46 -2.08 23.29
C LEU A 90 16.01 -3.55 23.29
N PHE A 91 15.74 -4.14 24.44
CA PHE A 91 15.24 -5.50 24.54
C PHE A 91 13.92 -5.67 23.77
N PHE A 92 13.04 -4.68 23.80
CA PHE A 92 11.77 -4.73 23.07
C PHE A 92 11.95 -4.74 21.56
N TYR A 93 12.93 -3.98 21.06
CA TYR A 93 13.24 -3.89 19.64
C TYR A 93 14.01 -5.11 19.11
N THR A 94 14.57 -5.94 20.00
CA THR A 94 15.45 -7.06 19.63
C THR A 94 14.89 -8.43 20.00
N HIS A 95 14.03 -8.53 21.02
CA HIS A 95 13.60 -9.80 21.61
C HIS A 95 12.09 -9.98 21.70
N TYR A 96 11.28 -9.01 21.26
CA TYR A 96 9.81 -9.15 21.22
C TYR A 96 9.30 -9.17 19.76
N PRO A 97 9.19 -10.37 19.14
CA PRO A 97 8.96 -10.51 17.70
C PRO A 97 7.68 -9.84 17.20
N VAL A 98 6.61 -9.85 18.00
CA VAL A 98 5.31 -9.27 17.63
C VAL A 98 5.41 -7.74 17.51
N TYR A 99 6.08 -7.09 18.46
CA TYR A 99 6.32 -5.64 18.44
C TYR A 99 7.25 -5.26 17.29
N CYS A 100 8.36 -5.99 17.10
CA CYS A 100 9.25 -5.77 15.96
C CYS A 100 8.50 -5.88 14.63
N GLY A 101 7.65 -6.90 14.48
CA GLY A 101 6.81 -7.09 13.29
C GLY A 101 5.81 -5.95 13.09
N MET A 102 5.17 -5.49 14.16
CA MET A 102 4.24 -4.36 14.13
C MET A 102 4.91 -3.03 13.75
N ILE A 103 6.04 -2.71 14.38
CA ILE A 103 6.82 -1.51 14.06
C ILE A 103 7.34 -1.60 12.63
N GLY A 104 7.86 -2.76 12.22
CA GLY A 104 8.29 -3.00 10.84
C GLY A 104 7.16 -2.77 9.84
N LEU A 105 5.96 -3.29 10.11
CA LEU A 105 4.80 -3.09 9.26
C LEU A 105 4.33 -1.63 9.23
N ARG A 106 4.36 -0.94 10.39
CA ARG A 106 4.05 0.49 10.47
C ARG A 106 5.01 1.30 9.60
N LEU A 107 6.32 1.10 9.79
CA LEU A 107 7.35 1.75 8.98
C LEU A 107 7.17 1.46 7.48
N LEU A 108 6.88 0.22 7.11
CA LEU A 108 6.65 -0.16 5.72
C LEU A 108 5.44 0.57 5.11
N THR A 109 4.30 0.61 5.81
CA THR A 109 3.09 1.29 5.32
C THR A 109 3.23 2.82 5.29
N SER A 110 3.99 3.41 6.22
CA SER A 110 4.34 4.83 6.17
C SER A 110 5.29 5.14 5.00
N HIS A 111 6.25 4.26 4.75
CA HIS A 111 7.19 4.42 3.64
C HIS A 111 6.51 4.27 2.27
N ASP A 112 5.56 3.34 2.13
CA ASP A 112 4.72 3.19 0.92
C ASP A 112 3.94 4.47 0.63
N GLU A 113 3.31 5.08 1.63
CA GLU A 113 2.60 6.35 1.43
C GLU A 113 3.54 7.49 1.06
N ALA A 114 4.67 7.65 1.74
CA ALA A 114 5.62 8.71 1.41
C ALA A 114 6.11 8.59 -0.04
N ARG A 115 6.34 7.35 -0.50
CA ARG A 115 6.68 7.01 -1.88
C ARG A 115 5.57 7.37 -2.87
N LEU A 116 4.31 7.04 -2.57
CA LEU A 116 3.16 7.39 -3.40
C LEU A 116 2.98 8.91 -3.47
N ALA A 117 3.02 9.60 -2.34
CA ALA A 117 2.92 11.06 -2.27
C ALA A 117 4.00 11.76 -3.10
N HIS A 118 5.23 11.22 -3.11
CA HIS A 118 6.29 11.72 -3.98
C HIS A 118 5.95 11.54 -5.47
N CYS A 119 5.40 10.39 -5.86
CA CYS A 119 4.97 10.14 -7.24
C CYS A 119 3.82 11.05 -7.67
N ASP A 120 2.79 11.15 -6.83
CA ASP A 120 1.61 11.99 -7.08
C ASP A 120 1.99 13.47 -7.15
N PHE A 121 3.05 13.86 -6.43
CA PHE A 121 3.59 15.21 -6.55
C PHE A 121 4.23 15.47 -7.92
N HIS A 122 4.96 14.52 -8.51
CA HIS A 122 5.67 14.74 -9.78
C HIS A 122 4.88 14.35 -11.03
N LEU A 123 3.97 13.37 -10.93
CA LEU A 123 3.12 12.82 -12.01
C LEU A 123 3.88 12.20 -13.21
N VAL A 124 5.20 12.28 -13.25
CA VAL A 124 6.05 11.82 -14.35
C VAL A 124 5.89 10.34 -14.66
N ILE A 125 5.65 9.51 -13.64
CA ILE A 125 5.43 8.08 -13.87
C ILE A 125 4.09 7.85 -14.60
N ILE A 126 3.04 8.60 -14.28
CA ILE A 126 1.74 8.49 -14.97
C ILE A 126 1.91 8.87 -16.44
N PHE A 127 2.60 9.98 -16.73
CA PHE A 127 2.88 10.39 -18.11
C PHE A 127 3.66 9.31 -18.87
N MET A 128 4.72 8.78 -18.25
CA MET A 128 5.53 7.73 -18.86
C MET A 128 4.75 6.44 -19.06
N ALA A 129 3.87 6.05 -18.13
CA ALA A 129 3.04 4.86 -18.23
C ALA A 129 2.12 4.91 -19.47
N HIS A 130 1.47 6.06 -19.73
CA HIS A 130 0.66 6.25 -20.93
C HIS A 130 1.49 6.18 -22.21
N LEU A 131 2.65 6.83 -22.24
CA LEU A 131 3.56 6.81 -23.40
C LEU A 131 4.13 5.41 -23.67
N TYR A 132 4.59 4.73 -22.62
CA TYR A 132 5.10 3.36 -22.66
C TYR A 132 4.04 2.41 -23.21
N GLN A 133 2.82 2.47 -22.65
CA GLN A 133 1.73 1.60 -23.04
C GLN A 133 1.31 1.80 -24.51
N GLU A 134 1.33 3.04 -24.98
CA GLU A 134 1.02 3.37 -26.36
C GLU A 134 2.10 2.85 -27.32
N CYS A 135 3.38 2.94 -26.94
CA CYS A 135 4.47 2.35 -27.72
C CYS A 135 4.40 0.81 -27.78
N VAL A 136 4.04 0.16 -26.68
CA VAL A 136 3.80 -1.29 -26.62
C VAL A 136 2.64 -1.66 -27.55
N ARG A 137 1.54 -0.91 -27.49
CA ARG A 137 0.35 -1.14 -28.34
C ARG A 137 0.66 -1.02 -29.83
N THR A 138 1.49 -0.05 -30.22
CA THR A 138 1.91 0.14 -31.62
C THR A 138 3.09 -0.75 -32.04
N SER A 139 3.61 -1.58 -31.13
CA SER A 139 4.79 -2.42 -31.36
C SER A 139 6.02 -1.63 -31.81
N PHE A 140 6.19 -0.40 -31.33
CA PHE A 140 7.33 0.45 -31.69
C PHE A 140 8.63 0.09 -30.97
N PHE A 141 8.56 -0.61 -29.85
CA PHE A 141 9.70 -1.32 -29.27
C PHE A 141 9.20 -2.63 -28.63
N GLN A 142 10.07 -3.64 -28.56
CA GLN A 142 9.71 -4.98 -28.07
C GLN A 142 10.27 -5.30 -26.68
N LYS A 143 11.23 -4.50 -26.19
CA LYS A 143 11.83 -4.70 -24.87
C LYS A 143 10.80 -4.43 -23.77
N VAL A 144 10.85 -5.20 -22.69
CA VAL A 144 9.97 -5.01 -21.53
C VAL A 144 10.69 -4.11 -20.53
N TRP A 145 9.99 -3.14 -19.94
CA TRP A 145 10.49 -2.38 -18.79
C TRP A 145 9.83 -2.91 -17.50
N PRO A 146 10.49 -3.83 -16.75
CA PRO A 146 9.80 -4.57 -15.69
C PRO A 146 9.23 -3.69 -14.58
N ALA A 147 9.93 -2.62 -14.22
CA ALA A 147 9.47 -1.67 -13.20
C ALA A 147 8.18 -0.94 -13.66
N MET A 148 8.13 -0.51 -14.92
CA MET A 148 6.94 0.15 -15.47
C MET A 148 5.76 -0.81 -15.59
N GLU A 149 5.98 -2.05 -16.05
CA GLU A 149 4.94 -3.09 -16.10
C GLU A 149 4.36 -3.37 -14.71
N THR A 150 5.23 -3.49 -13.70
CA THR A 150 4.81 -3.70 -12.31
C THR A 150 3.98 -2.51 -11.81
N MET A 151 4.42 -1.28 -12.07
CA MET A 151 3.67 -0.07 -11.72
C MET A 151 2.28 -0.05 -12.38
N ILE A 152 2.21 -0.35 -13.68
CA ILE A 152 0.95 -0.41 -14.45
C ILE A 152 0.05 -1.50 -13.91
N GLN A 153 0.58 -2.68 -13.57
CA GLN A 153 -0.20 -3.76 -12.97
C GLN A 153 -0.76 -3.34 -11.59
N LEU A 154 0.08 -2.71 -10.77
CA LEU A 154 -0.24 -2.27 -9.43
C LEU A 154 -1.27 -1.14 -9.37
N HIS A 155 -1.37 -0.31 -10.42
CA HIS A 155 -2.23 0.89 -10.48
C HIS A 155 -3.08 0.97 -11.74
N ARG A 156 -3.36 -0.16 -12.38
CA ARG A 156 -4.15 -0.21 -13.63
C ARG A 156 -5.50 0.49 -13.49
N LYS A 157 -6.11 0.36 -12.32
CA LYS A 157 -7.38 1.02 -11.99
C LYS A 157 -7.26 2.54 -11.98
N ASP A 158 -6.18 3.06 -11.39
CA ASP A 158 -5.99 4.49 -11.16
C ASP A 158 -5.52 5.22 -12.44
N ILE A 159 -4.76 4.52 -13.29
CA ILE A 159 -4.15 5.11 -14.50
C ILE A 159 -5.04 4.93 -15.73
N PHE A 160 -5.73 3.80 -15.84
CA PHE A 160 -6.45 3.39 -17.06
C PHE A 160 -7.89 2.96 -16.80
N ASP A 161 -8.51 3.34 -15.68
CA ASP A 161 -9.86 2.88 -15.29
C ASP A 161 -10.01 1.35 -15.29
N GLY A 162 -8.92 0.63 -15.02
CA GLY A 162 -8.89 -0.83 -14.92
C GLY A 162 -8.58 -1.56 -16.23
N ASN A 163 -8.66 -0.88 -17.38
CA ASN A 163 -8.41 -1.48 -18.70
C ASN A 163 -7.40 -0.66 -19.50
N VAL A 164 -6.32 -1.33 -19.91
CA VAL A 164 -5.31 -0.77 -20.81
C VAL A 164 -5.95 -0.33 -22.13
N PRO A 165 -5.62 0.86 -22.67
CA PRO A 165 -6.19 1.35 -23.91
C PRO A 165 -5.93 0.42 -25.09
N LYS A 166 -6.95 0.18 -25.92
CA LYS A 166 -6.86 -0.69 -27.12
C LYS A 166 -6.68 0.10 -28.42
N SER A 167 -6.91 1.41 -28.39
CA SER A 167 -6.74 2.31 -29.53
C SER A 167 -6.10 3.64 -29.11
N ALA A 168 -5.54 4.38 -30.08
CA ALA A 168 -4.98 5.70 -29.84
C ALA A 168 -6.03 6.70 -29.33
N ASP A 169 -7.27 6.61 -29.82
CA ASP A 169 -8.39 7.43 -29.33
C ASP A 169 -8.70 7.11 -27.87
N GLU A 170 -8.74 5.83 -27.50
CA GLU A 170 -8.97 5.42 -26.11
C GLU A 170 -7.83 5.88 -25.18
N ALA A 171 -6.57 5.78 -25.64
CA ALA A 171 -5.40 6.24 -24.89
C ALA A 171 -5.49 7.75 -24.64
N TYR A 172 -5.78 8.54 -25.68
CA TYR A 172 -5.96 9.98 -25.56
C TYR A 172 -7.15 10.33 -24.65
N GLU A 173 -8.29 9.65 -24.78
CA GLU A 173 -9.46 9.91 -23.95
C GLU A 173 -9.22 9.62 -22.49
N LYS A 174 -8.61 8.47 -22.16
CA LYS A 174 -8.28 8.10 -20.78
C LYS A 174 -7.33 9.11 -20.15
N PHE A 175 -6.25 9.46 -20.86
CA PHE A 175 -5.33 10.50 -20.41
C PHE A 175 -6.02 11.85 -20.21
N SER A 176 -6.82 12.28 -21.19
CA SER A 176 -7.52 13.57 -21.12
C SER A 176 -8.51 13.61 -19.96
N LYS A 177 -9.28 12.54 -19.73
CA LYS A 177 -10.22 12.42 -18.61
C LYS A 177 -9.50 12.43 -17.26
N GLN A 178 -8.38 11.70 -17.14
CA GLN A 178 -7.59 11.63 -15.91
C GLN A 178 -7.04 12.99 -15.46
N PHE A 179 -6.71 13.87 -16.41
CA PHE A 179 -6.24 15.23 -16.14
C PHE A 179 -7.30 16.31 -16.37
N PHE A 180 -8.56 15.91 -16.54
CA PHE A 180 -9.71 16.79 -16.78
C PHE A 180 -9.51 17.79 -17.94
N LEU A 181 -8.80 17.36 -18.97
CA LEU A 181 -8.50 18.11 -20.16
C LEU A 181 -9.65 17.93 -21.17
N SER A 182 -10.22 19.03 -21.62
CA SER A 182 -11.24 19.02 -22.67
C SER A 182 -10.89 20.02 -23.76
N LYS A 183 -11.17 19.62 -25.01
CA LYS A 183 -11.08 20.50 -26.20
C LYS A 183 -12.38 21.27 -26.47
N VAL A 184 -13.41 21.09 -25.64
CA VAL A 184 -14.69 21.82 -25.80
C VAL A 184 -14.49 23.31 -25.52
N SER A 185 -15.37 24.14 -26.08
CA SER A 185 -15.33 25.57 -25.85
C SER A 185 -15.48 25.89 -24.35
N SER A 186 -14.88 26.99 -23.87
CA SER A 186 -14.99 27.41 -22.47
C SER A 186 -16.45 27.53 -21.99
N GLN A 187 -17.37 27.82 -22.91
CA GLN A 187 -18.79 27.94 -22.67
C GLN A 187 -19.47 26.57 -22.43
N GLU A 188 -19.10 25.54 -23.17
CA GLU A 188 -19.56 24.17 -22.95
C GLU A 188 -18.94 23.57 -21.68
N TYR A 189 -17.68 23.88 -21.42
CA TYR A 189 -17.00 23.48 -20.19
C TYR A 189 -17.66 24.09 -18.93
N ALA A 190 -17.98 25.39 -18.97
CA ALA A 190 -18.68 26.07 -17.88
C ALA A 190 -20.08 25.49 -17.60
N ARG A 191 -20.78 25.02 -18.66
CA ARG A 191 -22.08 24.34 -18.53
C ARG A 191 -21.94 22.94 -17.93
N ALA A 192 -20.84 22.25 -18.20
CA ALA A 192 -20.56 20.92 -17.69
C ALA A 192 -20.11 20.91 -16.21
N LYS A 193 -19.88 22.09 -15.62
CA LYS A 193 -19.56 22.35 -14.20
C LYS A 193 -18.82 21.18 -13.52
N PRO A 194 -17.47 21.15 -13.54
CA PRO A 194 -16.74 20.06 -12.91
C PRO A 194 -17.17 19.93 -11.44
N PRO A 195 -17.49 18.71 -10.97
CA PRO A 195 -17.96 18.52 -9.61
C PRO A 195 -16.80 18.76 -8.63
N GLY A 196 -16.84 19.87 -7.90
CA GLY A 196 -15.96 20.13 -6.74
C GLY A 196 -14.54 20.62 -7.06
N GLU A 197 -13.68 20.57 -6.04
CA GLU A 197 -12.25 20.87 -6.14
C GLU A 197 -11.57 19.87 -7.09
N MET A 198 -11.00 20.40 -8.16
CA MET A 198 -10.28 19.65 -9.17
C MET A 198 -8.98 19.11 -8.54
N THR A 199 -9.01 17.85 -8.15
CA THR A 199 -7.87 17.18 -7.51
C THR A 199 -7.06 16.46 -8.58
N MET A 200 -5.73 16.59 -8.56
CA MET A 200 -4.86 15.85 -9.48
C MET A 200 -5.03 14.34 -9.27
N PRO A 201 -4.79 13.51 -10.30
CA PRO A 201 -4.87 12.06 -10.13
C PRO A 201 -3.84 11.59 -9.10
N GLU A 202 -4.30 10.75 -8.18
CA GLU A 202 -3.48 10.14 -7.12
C GLU A 202 -3.48 8.63 -7.28
N LEU A 203 -2.31 8.03 -7.07
CA LEU A 203 -2.17 6.58 -7.05
C LEU A 203 -2.76 6.02 -5.75
N SER A 204 -3.67 5.05 -5.87
CA SER A 204 -4.35 4.50 -4.70
C SER A 204 -3.40 3.69 -3.82
N ARG A 205 -3.51 3.90 -2.50
CA ARG A 205 -2.84 3.04 -1.52
C ARG A 205 -3.25 1.59 -1.72
N LYS A 206 -2.32 0.66 -1.46
CA LYS A 206 -2.61 -0.78 -1.54
C LYS A 206 -3.70 -1.16 -0.53
N ALA A 207 -4.60 -2.06 -0.93
CA ALA A 207 -5.73 -2.49 -0.12
C ALA A 207 -5.29 -3.08 1.24
N PHE A 208 -4.15 -3.78 1.27
CA PHE A 208 -3.56 -4.27 2.52
C PHE A 208 -3.13 -3.12 3.45
N SER A 209 -2.43 -2.11 2.92
CA SER A 209 -2.05 -0.90 3.68
C SER A 209 -3.28 -0.18 4.22
N GLN A 210 -4.32 -0.01 3.40
CA GLN A 210 -5.59 0.60 3.82
C GLN A 210 -6.28 -0.17 4.95
N ALA A 211 -6.22 -1.51 4.93
CA ALA A 211 -6.86 -2.35 5.94
C ALA A 211 -6.14 -2.34 7.29
N ILE A 212 -4.81 -2.28 7.31
CA ILE A 212 -4.01 -2.45 8.54
C ILE A 212 -3.58 -1.15 9.19
N ARG A 213 -3.37 -0.10 8.39
CA ARG A 213 -2.79 1.15 8.86
C ARG A 213 -3.61 1.89 9.94
N PRO A 214 -4.95 1.98 9.86
CA PRO A 214 -5.73 2.61 10.93
C PRO A 214 -5.46 1.99 12.30
N PHE A 215 -5.22 0.68 12.35
CA PHE A 215 -4.84 0.01 13.59
C PHE A 215 -3.40 0.33 14.03
N LEU A 216 -2.45 0.36 13.09
CA LEU A 216 -1.06 0.73 13.37
C LEU A 216 -0.88 2.20 13.81
N GLU A 217 -1.82 3.07 13.45
CA GLU A 217 -1.87 4.48 13.83
C GLU A 217 -2.82 4.76 15.00
N HIS A 218 -3.33 3.71 15.64
CA HIS A 218 -4.24 3.82 16.80
C HIS A 218 -5.59 4.50 16.50
N GLN A 219 -5.99 4.55 15.23
CA GLN A 219 -7.26 5.08 14.74
C GLN A 219 -8.36 4.01 14.64
N ALA A 220 -8.01 2.73 14.72
CA ALA A 220 -8.93 1.61 14.72
C ALA A 220 -8.61 0.59 15.83
N THR A 221 -9.63 -0.15 16.24
CA THR A 221 -9.53 -1.27 17.17
C THR A 221 -8.99 -2.52 16.47
N PHE A 222 -8.48 -3.47 17.26
CA PHE A 222 -8.04 -4.77 16.75
C PHE A 222 -9.14 -5.51 15.98
N ASN A 223 -10.39 -5.44 16.46
CA ASN A 223 -11.53 -6.08 15.81
C ASN A 223 -11.85 -5.46 14.45
N GLU A 224 -11.79 -4.13 14.33
CA GLU A 224 -12.03 -3.43 13.05
C GLU A 224 -10.96 -3.78 12.02
N ALA A 225 -9.68 -3.80 12.40
CA ALA A 225 -8.61 -4.20 11.51
C ALA A 225 -8.67 -5.68 11.11
N THR A 226 -9.00 -6.55 12.07
CA THR A 226 -9.19 -7.99 11.79
C THR A 226 -10.33 -8.20 10.81
N ASN A 227 -11.46 -7.52 10.98
CA ASN A 227 -12.59 -7.58 10.05
C ASN A 227 -12.21 -7.04 8.66
N SER A 228 -11.43 -5.96 8.61
CA SER A 228 -10.95 -5.35 7.35
C SER A 228 -10.02 -6.29 6.58
N LEU A 229 -9.07 -6.92 7.27
CA LEU A 229 -8.19 -7.94 6.70
C LEU A 229 -8.96 -9.20 6.29
N GLN A 230 -9.92 -9.67 7.09
CA GLN A 230 -10.77 -10.80 6.71
C GLN A 230 -11.56 -10.52 5.43
N ASN A 231 -12.13 -9.32 5.29
CA ASN A 231 -12.83 -8.91 4.07
C ASN A 231 -11.87 -8.90 2.87
N LEU A 232 -10.64 -8.37 3.04
CA LEU A 232 -9.63 -8.35 1.99
C LEU A 232 -9.29 -9.78 1.51
N VAL A 233 -9.01 -10.68 2.46
CA VAL A 233 -8.67 -12.08 2.19
C VAL A 233 -9.83 -12.83 1.51
N GLN A 234 -11.07 -12.60 1.96
CA GLN A 234 -12.27 -13.25 1.39
C GLN A 234 -12.58 -12.79 -0.05
N ASN A 235 -12.13 -11.59 -0.41
CA ASN A 235 -12.31 -11.04 -1.76
C ASN A 235 -11.20 -11.45 -2.74
N LEU A 236 -10.19 -12.22 -2.30
CA LEU A 236 -9.14 -12.72 -3.19
C LEU A 236 -9.72 -13.79 -4.15
N PRO A 237 -9.40 -13.73 -5.45
CA PRO A 237 -9.83 -14.73 -6.43
C PRO A 237 -9.46 -16.17 -6.03
N SER A 238 -8.34 -16.34 -5.32
CA SER A 238 -7.82 -17.63 -4.87
C SER A 238 -8.60 -18.25 -3.71
N ALA A 239 -9.42 -17.49 -2.97
CA ALA A 239 -10.31 -18.03 -1.95
C ALA A 239 -11.43 -18.91 -2.56
N ALA A 240 -11.59 -18.87 -3.89
CA ALA A 240 -12.49 -19.74 -4.66
C ALA A 240 -11.92 -21.14 -4.97
N MET A 241 -10.66 -21.46 -4.62
CA MET A 241 -10.06 -22.77 -4.94
C MET A 241 -10.31 -23.88 -3.92
N MET A 242 -11.07 -23.63 -2.84
CA MET A 242 -11.71 -24.73 -2.13
C MET A 242 -12.96 -25.15 -2.91
N LYS A 243 -12.79 -26.16 -3.78
CA LYS A 243 -13.85 -26.90 -4.49
C LYS A 243 -14.92 -27.36 -3.49
N ASP A 244 -15.90 -26.51 -3.23
CA ASP A 244 -17.10 -26.89 -2.51
C ASP A 244 -18.24 -26.01 -3.03
N THR A 245 -18.63 -26.33 -4.25
CA THR A 245 -19.83 -25.84 -4.93
C THR A 245 -21.04 -26.09 -4.03
N ASN A 246 -21.72 -24.98 -3.71
CA ASN A 246 -23.03 -24.86 -3.05
C ASN A 246 -22.99 -24.52 -1.56
N ARG A 247 -23.49 -23.31 -1.24
CA ARG A 247 -23.81 -22.79 0.11
C ARG A 247 -22.62 -22.62 1.06
N ARG A 248 -21.79 -21.61 0.82
CA ARG A 248 -21.14 -20.89 1.92
C ARG A 248 -21.63 -19.46 1.95
N VAL A 249 -22.74 -19.25 2.66
CA VAL A 249 -22.93 -18.02 3.46
C VAL A 249 -21.57 -17.70 4.06
N LYS A 250 -21.07 -16.46 3.89
CA LYS A 250 -19.83 -15.91 4.48
C LYS A 250 -19.47 -16.56 5.83
N ARG A 251 -18.87 -17.75 5.83
CA ARG A 251 -18.45 -18.42 7.05
C ARG A 251 -17.15 -17.72 7.41
N GLN A 252 -17.20 -16.89 8.44
CA GLN A 252 -16.00 -16.32 9.03
C GLN A 252 -15.01 -17.46 9.27
N LEU A 253 -13.79 -17.31 8.76
CA LEU A 253 -12.72 -18.26 8.99
C LEU A 253 -12.51 -18.37 10.51
N THR A 254 -12.21 -19.57 11.02
CA THR A 254 -11.74 -19.67 12.40
C THR A 254 -10.42 -18.91 12.54
N SER A 255 -10.07 -18.45 13.76
CA SER A 255 -8.84 -17.67 13.97
C SER A 255 -7.59 -18.38 13.42
N LEU A 256 -7.49 -19.70 13.60
CA LEU A 256 -6.38 -20.50 13.10
C LEU A 256 -6.37 -20.61 11.57
N GLN A 257 -7.54 -20.81 10.95
CA GLN A 257 -7.66 -20.81 9.48
C GLN A 257 -7.29 -19.44 8.90
N PHE A 258 -7.73 -18.36 9.54
CA PHE A 258 -7.40 -17.01 9.12
C PHE A 258 -5.89 -16.74 9.21
N LEU A 259 -5.24 -17.13 10.30
CA LEU A 259 -3.78 -17.00 10.46
C LEU A 259 -3.00 -17.76 9.39
N HIS A 260 -3.43 -18.99 9.05
CA HIS A 260 -2.75 -19.77 8.01
C HIS A 260 -2.92 -19.15 6.61
N VAL A 261 -4.07 -18.53 6.32
CA VAL A 261 -4.24 -17.78 5.07
C VAL A 261 -3.38 -16.51 5.07
N LEU A 262 -3.29 -15.80 6.21
CA LEU A 262 -2.40 -14.64 6.33
C LEU A 262 -0.93 -15.00 6.12
N GLU A 263 -0.47 -16.16 6.61
CA GLU A 263 0.90 -16.63 6.43
C GLU A 263 1.31 -16.70 4.96
N GLY A 264 0.42 -17.19 4.08
CA GLY A 264 0.66 -17.22 2.63
C GLY A 264 0.41 -15.88 1.93
N PHE A 265 -0.49 -15.05 2.46
CA PHE A 265 -0.91 -13.78 1.86
C PHE A 265 0.09 -12.63 2.12
N LEU A 266 0.65 -12.57 3.32
CA LEU A 266 1.49 -11.46 3.76
C LEU A 266 2.76 -11.26 2.92
N PRO A 267 3.55 -12.29 2.56
CA PRO A 267 4.76 -12.10 1.77
C PRO A 267 4.50 -11.40 0.43
N GLU A 268 3.41 -11.78 -0.26
CA GLU A 268 3.04 -11.18 -1.53
C GLU A 268 2.65 -9.70 -1.35
N GLU A 269 1.79 -9.38 -0.39
CA GLU A 269 1.37 -7.99 -0.15
C GLU A 269 2.52 -7.10 0.35
N ILE A 270 3.39 -7.62 1.22
CA ILE A 270 4.58 -6.92 1.69
C ILE A 270 5.49 -6.58 0.50
N SER A 271 5.68 -7.52 -0.44
CA SER A 271 6.48 -7.25 -1.63
C SER A 271 5.92 -6.11 -2.49
N LYS A 272 4.58 -5.97 -2.56
CA LYS A 272 3.90 -4.89 -3.29
C LYS A 272 4.12 -3.52 -2.64
N LEU A 273 4.17 -3.44 -1.30
CA LEU A 273 4.49 -2.21 -0.56
C LEU A 273 5.96 -1.77 -0.70
N GLN A 274 6.83 -2.71 -1.07
CA GLN A 274 8.25 -2.46 -1.25
C GLN A 274 8.60 -1.92 -2.63
N PHE A 275 7.62 -1.77 -3.54
CA PHE A 275 7.86 -1.23 -4.87
C PHE A 275 8.54 0.15 -4.80
N ASP A 276 9.63 0.32 -5.54
CA ASP A 276 10.46 1.54 -5.48
C ASP A 276 9.97 2.61 -6.47
N TYR A 277 8.87 3.23 -6.06
CA TYR A 277 8.27 4.41 -6.67
C TYR A 277 9.25 5.59 -6.84
N ILE A 278 10.20 5.77 -5.92
CA ILE A 278 11.16 6.89 -5.98
C ILE A 278 12.16 6.63 -7.11
N ALA A 279 12.77 5.45 -7.16
CA ALA A 279 13.67 5.08 -8.24
C ALA A 279 12.99 5.19 -9.61
N LEU A 280 11.74 4.74 -9.72
CA LEU A 280 10.98 4.86 -10.97
C LEU A 280 10.68 6.32 -11.33
N THR A 281 10.36 7.17 -10.36
CA THR A 281 10.20 8.62 -10.59
C THR A 281 11.49 9.24 -11.12
N LEU A 282 12.61 8.92 -10.47
CA LEU A 282 13.94 9.42 -10.84
C LEU A 282 14.41 8.91 -12.20
N ALA A 283 13.95 7.73 -12.64
CA ALA A 283 14.20 7.23 -14.00
C ALA A 283 13.28 7.91 -15.04
N CYS A 284 12.00 8.10 -14.73
CA CYS A 284 11.03 8.72 -15.65
C CYS A 284 11.36 10.19 -15.97
N TYR A 285 11.84 10.95 -14.99
CA TYR A 285 12.14 12.37 -15.16
C TYR A 285 13.16 12.67 -16.29
N PRO A 286 14.39 12.11 -16.28
CA PRO A 286 15.36 12.33 -17.35
C PRO A 286 14.91 11.73 -18.70
N LEU A 287 14.09 10.68 -18.69
CA LEU A 287 13.52 10.13 -19.92
C LEU A 287 12.54 11.10 -20.58
N LEU A 288 11.63 11.71 -19.81
CA LEU A 288 10.75 12.76 -20.32
C LEU A 288 11.55 13.98 -20.81
N GLU A 289 12.66 14.32 -20.16
CA GLU A 289 13.54 15.39 -20.62
C GLU A 289 14.24 15.04 -21.95
N LYS A 290 14.73 13.81 -22.10
CA LYS A 290 15.30 13.31 -23.37
C LYS A 290 14.26 13.29 -24.50
N ILE A 291 13.04 12.83 -24.22
CA ILE A 291 11.91 12.85 -25.17
C ILE A 291 11.61 14.28 -25.61
N ARG A 292 11.51 15.21 -24.66
CA ARG A 292 11.25 16.62 -24.94
C ARG A 292 12.30 17.22 -25.86
N LEU A 293 13.58 17.00 -25.58
CA LEU A 293 14.69 17.50 -26.39
C LEU A 293 14.73 16.84 -27.77
N ALA A 294 14.33 15.57 -27.88
CA ALA A 294 14.28 14.88 -29.17
C ALA A 294 13.11 15.36 -30.05
N ILE A 295 11.98 15.75 -29.45
CA ILE A 295 10.81 16.30 -30.15
C ILE A 295 11.01 17.77 -30.53
N ASP A 296 11.54 18.57 -29.60
CA ASP A 296 11.79 20.00 -29.78
C ASP A 296 13.22 20.35 -29.30
N PRO A 297 14.24 20.15 -30.15
CA PRO A 297 15.63 20.44 -29.81
C PRO A 297 15.86 21.92 -29.46
N THR A 298 14.98 22.81 -29.91
CA THR A 298 15.09 24.25 -29.68
C THR A 298 14.42 24.70 -28.38
N GLY A 299 13.59 23.86 -27.76
CA GLY A 299 12.83 24.16 -26.55
C GLY A 299 11.79 25.28 -26.72
N LYS A 300 11.45 25.66 -27.96
CA LYS A 300 10.52 26.76 -28.26
C LYS A 300 9.06 26.36 -28.14
N GLN A 301 8.71 25.14 -28.54
CA GLN A 301 7.35 24.60 -28.49
C GLN A 301 7.02 24.07 -27.09
N ASN A 302 8.00 23.51 -26.38
CA ASN A 302 7.84 22.99 -25.01
C ASN A 302 8.90 23.57 -24.05
N PRO A 303 8.78 24.87 -23.70
CA PRO A 303 9.74 25.53 -22.82
C PRO A 303 9.75 24.88 -21.43
N LYS A 304 10.95 24.71 -20.84
CA LYS A 304 11.12 24.18 -19.48
C LYS A 304 10.45 25.14 -18.50
N ARG A 305 9.56 24.65 -17.63
CA ARG A 305 8.92 25.44 -16.58
C ARG A 305 9.14 24.72 -15.25
N THR A 306 10.31 24.93 -14.66
CA THR A 306 10.58 24.35 -13.35
C THR A 306 9.87 25.15 -12.27
N LEU A 307 8.82 24.57 -11.70
CA LEU A 307 8.13 25.13 -10.53
C LEU A 307 8.91 24.79 -9.24
N PRO A 308 8.68 25.52 -8.14
CA PRO A 308 9.20 25.16 -6.82
C PRO A 308 8.89 23.69 -6.51
N GLY A 309 9.91 22.95 -6.05
CA GLY A 309 9.81 21.50 -5.81
C GLY A 309 10.06 20.60 -7.02
N GLY A 310 10.42 21.15 -8.19
CA GLY A 310 10.85 20.34 -9.35
C GLY A 310 9.71 19.77 -10.20
N ARG A 311 8.48 20.27 -10.04
CA ARG A 311 7.38 19.95 -10.97
C ARG A 311 7.65 20.58 -12.33
N GLU A 312 7.39 19.81 -13.38
CA GLU A 312 7.50 20.24 -14.77
C GLU A 312 6.14 20.06 -15.49
N PRO A 313 5.27 21.08 -15.48
CA PRO A 313 3.94 20.98 -16.06
C PRO A 313 3.99 20.85 -17.59
N ALA A 314 5.11 21.19 -18.25
CA ALA A 314 5.24 21.01 -19.70
C ALA A 314 5.13 19.53 -20.12
N PHE A 315 5.49 18.58 -19.25
CA PHE A 315 5.38 17.15 -19.56
C PHE A 315 3.93 16.68 -19.75
N LEU A 316 2.98 17.30 -19.05
CA LEU A 316 1.55 17.03 -19.26
C LEU A 316 1.13 17.35 -20.70
N PHE A 317 1.46 18.56 -21.16
CA PHE A 317 1.09 19.05 -22.50
C PHE A 317 1.84 18.30 -23.60
N MET A 318 3.12 18.00 -23.39
CA MET A 318 3.91 17.17 -24.30
C MET A 318 3.27 15.79 -24.47
N THR A 319 2.91 15.13 -23.37
CA THR A 319 2.27 13.81 -23.41
C THR A 319 0.93 13.87 -24.13
N LEU A 320 0.12 14.89 -23.85
CA LEU A 320 -1.15 15.11 -24.54
C LEU A 320 -0.97 15.30 -26.05
N ASP A 321 0.00 16.11 -26.48
CA ASP A 321 0.28 16.35 -27.90
C ASP A 321 0.68 15.06 -28.60
N ILE A 322 1.63 14.30 -28.02
CA ILE A 322 2.05 12.99 -28.53
C ILE A 322 0.86 12.06 -28.73
N LEU A 323 0.03 11.87 -27.69
CA LEU A 323 -1.15 10.99 -27.78
C LEU A 323 -2.17 11.51 -28.80
N SER A 324 -2.33 12.83 -28.92
CA SER A 324 -3.29 13.43 -29.85
C SER A 324 -2.94 13.16 -31.32
N LYS A 325 -1.65 13.10 -31.67
CA LYS A 325 -1.19 12.79 -33.03
C LYS A 325 -1.52 11.37 -33.45
N GLY A 326 -1.63 10.42 -32.52
CA GLY A 326 -2.00 9.04 -32.82
C GLY A 326 -3.46 8.86 -33.25
N ARG A 327 -4.32 9.84 -32.96
CA ARG A 327 -5.77 9.76 -33.22
C ARG A 327 -6.15 9.86 -34.68
N THR A 328 -5.29 10.43 -35.53
CA THR A 328 -5.62 10.71 -36.93
C THR A 328 -5.50 9.48 -37.84
N GLY A 329 -5.29 8.29 -37.28
CA GLY A 329 -5.24 7.01 -38.00
C GLY A 329 -3.96 6.80 -38.84
N GLY A 330 -3.02 7.76 -38.79
CA GLY A 330 -1.70 7.66 -39.41
C GLY A 330 -0.60 7.23 -38.44
N GLU A 331 0.60 7.05 -38.95
CA GLU A 331 1.79 6.81 -38.12
C GLU A 331 2.04 8.01 -37.20
N ASN A 332 2.33 7.77 -35.92
CA ASN A 332 2.60 8.82 -34.94
C ASN A 332 4.12 9.07 -34.85
N PRO A 333 4.66 10.12 -35.54
CA PRO A 333 6.10 10.35 -35.58
C PRO A 333 6.68 10.71 -34.21
N LEU A 334 5.91 11.37 -33.35
CA LEU A 334 6.35 11.75 -32.01
C LEU A 334 6.47 10.52 -31.10
N LEU A 335 5.53 9.58 -31.21
CA LEU A 335 5.59 8.33 -30.48
C LEU A 335 6.77 7.46 -30.93
N ARG A 336 7.17 7.55 -32.21
CA ARG A 336 8.38 6.87 -32.72
C ARG A 336 9.66 7.40 -32.08
N ILE A 337 9.73 8.72 -31.84
CA ILE A 337 10.82 9.35 -31.08
C ILE A 337 10.82 8.84 -29.63
N VAL A 338 9.65 8.76 -28.99
CA VAL A 338 9.50 8.21 -27.64
C VAL A 338 10.04 6.78 -27.57
N ALA A 339 9.63 5.92 -28.51
CA ALA A 339 10.08 4.54 -28.57
C ALA A 339 11.61 4.44 -28.70
N GLY A 340 12.24 5.25 -29.56
CA GLY A 340 13.70 5.25 -29.70
C GLY A 340 14.45 5.70 -28.44
N VAL A 341 13.89 6.64 -27.66
CA VAL A 341 14.46 7.03 -26.36
C VAL A 341 14.34 5.90 -25.34
N LEU A 342 13.19 5.22 -25.30
CA LEU A 342 12.94 4.09 -24.40
C LEU A 342 13.82 2.89 -24.74
N GLU A 343 13.97 2.55 -26.02
CA GLU A 343 14.79 1.44 -26.47
C GLU A 343 16.26 1.62 -26.05
N LYS A 344 16.82 2.81 -26.30
CA LYS A 344 18.18 3.15 -25.86
C LYS A 344 18.35 3.08 -24.34
N PHE A 345 17.36 3.55 -23.58
CA PHE A 345 17.40 3.46 -22.12
C PHE A 345 17.43 2.01 -21.63
N LEU A 346 16.63 1.13 -22.25
CA LEU A 346 16.57 -0.27 -21.88
C LEU A 346 17.83 -1.04 -22.30
N GLU A 347 18.48 -0.66 -23.39
CA GLU A 347 19.83 -1.14 -23.75
C GLU A 347 20.88 -0.77 -22.69
N ASP A 348 20.91 0.50 -22.28
CA ASP A 348 21.86 0.98 -21.27
C ASP A 348 21.63 0.29 -19.90
N GLU A 349 20.37 0.02 -19.53
CA GLU A 349 20.02 -0.71 -18.30
C GLU A 349 20.44 -2.19 -18.33
N GLU A 350 20.35 -2.86 -19.48
CA GLU A 350 20.79 -4.25 -19.63
C GLU A 350 22.31 -4.36 -19.49
N ILE A 351 23.05 -3.42 -20.08
CA ILE A 351 24.52 -3.37 -19.97
C ILE A 351 24.95 -3.21 -18.50
N LEU A 352 24.22 -2.43 -17.70
CA LEU A 352 24.53 -2.23 -16.28
C LEU A 352 24.19 -3.43 -15.38
N LYS A 353 23.42 -4.41 -15.89
CA LYS A 353 23.06 -5.65 -15.17
C LYS A 353 23.95 -6.85 -15.56
N THR A 354 24.80 -6.69 -16.58
CA THR A 354 25.75 -7.71 -17.06
C THR A 354 27.14 -7.43 -16.52
#